data_AF-A0A101HGV3-F1
#
_entry.id   AF-A0A101HGV3-F1
#
_cell.length_a   1.000
_cell.length_b   1.000
_cell.length_c   1.000
_cell.angle_alpha   90.00
_cell.angle_beta   90.00
_cell.angle_gamma   90.00
#
_symmetry.space_group_name_H-M   'P 1'
#
loop_
_entity.id
_entity.type
_entity.pdbx_description
1 polymer ?
#
loop_
_entity_poly.entity_id
_entity_poly.type
_entity_poly.pdbx_seq_one_letter_code
_entity_poly.pdbx_strand_id
1 'polypeptide(L)' 'KGEYIDSDKHLVIKSPHPSPFSARKGFFGSKPFSRCNDYLRKNGIEEIDWNL' A
#
# COMPACT_ATOMS: atom_id res chain seq x y z
N LYS A 1 -7.18 -8.15 11.08
CA LYS A 1 -5.89 -8.04 10.35
C LYS A 1 -5.32 -6.64 10.56
N GLY A 2 -4.07 -6.53 11.00
CA GLY A 2 -3.39 -5.26 11.27
C GLY A 2 -3.45 -4.78 12.72
N GLU A 3 -3.90 -5.61 13.67
CA GLU A 3 -4.05 -5.24 15.09
C GLU A 3 -2.73 -4.98 15.81
N TYR A 4 -1.62 -5.46 15.27
CA TYR A 4 -0.28 -5.29 15.84
C TYR A 4 0.54 -4.19 15.15
N ILE A 5 -0.11 -3.34 14.34
CA ILE A 5 0.57 -2.24 13.65
C ILE A 5 0.06 -0.93 14.25
N ASP A 6 0.98 -0.15 14.82
CA ASP A 6 0.72 1.21 15.25
C ASP A 6 0.55 2.11 14.01
N SER A 7 -0.70 2.51 13.73
CA SER A 7 -1.04 3.34 12.58
C SER A 7 -0.64 4.81 12.73
N ASP A 8 -0.25 5.25 13.93
CA ASP A 8 0.27 6.61 14.13
C ASP A 8 1.75 6.68 13.73
N LYS A 9 2.46 5.56 13.84
CA LYS A 9 3.88 5.45 13.45
C LYS A 9 4.10 4.95 12.02
N HIS A 10 3.15 4.19 11.48
CA HIS A 10 3.32 3.49 10.21
C HIS A 10 2.17 3.74 9.25
N LEU A 11 2.49 3.91 7.96
CA LEU A 11 1.45 3.91 6.93
C LEU A 11 0.89 2.49 6.74
N VAL A 12 -0.41 2.34 6.94
CA VAL A 12 -1.14 1.10 6.66
C VAL A 12 -1.97 1.25 5.37
N ILE A 13 -1.50 0.63 4.29
CA ILE A 13 -2.24 0.56 3.01
C ILE A 13 -3.18 -0.64 3.05
N LYS A 14 -4.49 -0.38 3.08
CA LYS A 14 -5.54 -1.41 3.01
C LYS A 14 -6.24 -1.37 1.65
N SER A 15 -6.46 -2.54 1.05
CA SER A 15 -7.31 -2.73 -0.12
C SER A 15 -7.89 -4.14 -0.14
N PRO A 16 -8.99 -4.38 -0.88
CA PRO A 16 -9.45 -5.73 -1.20
C PRO A 16 -8.36 -6.58 -1.82
N HIS A 17 -8.44 -7.90 -1.62
CA HIS A 17 -7.44 -8.84 -2.13
C HIS A 17 -7.38 -8.84 -3.67
N PRO A 18 -6.19 -9.00 -4.30
CA PRO A 18 -6.02 -9.02 -5.76
C PRO A 18 -6.63 -10.24 -6.47
N SER A 19 -7.13 -11.24 -5.75
CA SER A 19 -7.79 -12.39 -6.37
C SER A 19 -8.99 -11.98 -7.23
N PRO A 20 -9.30 -12.70 -8.33
CA PRO A 20 -10.38 -12.34 -9.25
C PRO A 20 -11.74 -12.05 -8.58
N PHE A 21 -12.07 -12.77 -7.51
CA PHE A 21 -13.32 -12.63 -6.76
C PHE A 21 -13.51 -11.26 -6.07
N SER A 22 -12.42 -10.56 -5.76
CA SER A 22 -12.42 -9.33 -4.97
C SER A 22 -11.69 -8.16 -5.61
N ALA A 23 -10.90 -8.38 -6.65
CA ALA A 23 -10.04 -7.35 -7.23
C ALA A 23 -10.84 -6.13 -7.75
N ARG A 24 -11.95 -6.41 -8.45
CA ARG A 24 -12.88 -5.38 -8.96
C ARG A 24 -13.65 -4.64 -7.87
N LYS A 25 -13.68 -5.19 -6.64
CA LYS A 25 -14.35 -4.57 -5.49
C LYS A 25 -13.47 -3.51 -4.80
N GLY A 26 -12.25 -3.26 -5.30
CA GLY A 26 -11.42 -2.13 -4.86
C GLY A 26 -9.91 -2.36 -4.82
N PHE A 27 -9.39 -3.52 -5.27
CA PHE A 27 -7.95 -3.67 -5.47
C PHE A 27 -7.49 -2.81 -6.66
N PHE A 28 -8.19 -2.92 -7.79
CA PHE A 28 -7.94 -2.06 -8.94
C PHE A 28 -8.26 -0.61 -8.58
N GLY A 29 -7.30 0.29 -8.81
CA GLY A 29 -7.38 1.69 -8.39
C GLY A 29 -6.88 1.98 -6.97
N SER A 30 -6.56 0.95 -6.16
CA SER A 30 -6.02 1.17 -4.80
C SER A 30 -4.60 1.74 -4.75
N LYS A 31 -3.88 1.68 -5.89
CA LYS A 31 -2.53 2.23 -6.12
C LYS A 31 -1.53 1.93 -4.98
N PRO A 32 -1.36 0.66 -4.56
CA PRO A 32 -0.57 0.36 -3.37
C PRO A 32 0.92 0.70 -3.55
N PHE A 33 1.47 0.53 -4.74
CA PHE A 33 2.89 0.80 -5.03
C PHE A 33 3.23 2.28 -4.97
N SER A 34 2.48 3.13 -5.70
CA SER A 34 2.75 4.56 -5.69
C SER A 34 2.48 5.19 -4.33
N ARG A 35 1.43 4.73 -3.60
CA ARG A 35 1.17 5.19 -2.23
C ARG A 35 2.27 4.81 -1.25
N CYS A 36 2.91 3.64 -1.45
CA CYS A 36 4.08 3.24 -0.67
C CYS A 36 5.24 4.22 -0.93
N ASN A 37 5.59 4.45 -2.20
CA ASN A 37 6.68 5.35 -2.56
C ASN A 37 6.42 6.81 -2.15
N ASP A 38 5.17 7.29 -2.23
CA ASP A 38 4.80 8.62 -1.74
C ASP A 38 5.06 8.77 -0.24
N TYR A 39 4.85 7.71 0.54
CA TYR A 39 5.18 7.70 1.96
C TYR A 39 6.68 7.65 2.20
N LEU A 40 7.41 6.79 1.48
CA LEU A 40 8.88 6.72 1.60
C LEU A 40 9.51 8.08 1.31
N ARG A 41 9.12 8.71 0.18
CA ARG A 41 9.56 10.05 -0.21
C ARG A 41 9.27 11.11 0.85
N LYS A 42 8.06 11.12 1.43
CA LYS A 42 7.68 12.06 2.49
C LYS A 42 8.49 11.89 3.78
N ASN A 43 8.99 10.69 4.04
CA ASN A 43 9.80 10.38 5.21
C ASN A 43 11.31 10.41 4.93
N GLY A 44 11.73 10.86 3.74
CA GLY A 44 13.15 10.90 3.34
C GLY A 44 13.77 9.51 3.18
N ILE A 45 12.96 8.49 2.95
CA ILE A 45 13.40 7.11 2.68
C ILE A 45 13.43 6.92 1.17
N GLU A 46 14.44 6.19 0.68
CA GLU A 46 14.58 5.86 -0.73
C GLU A 46 13.34 5.11 -1.26
N GLU A 47 12.89 5.49 -2.45
CA GLU A 47 11.73 4.87 -3.11
C GLU A 47 12.10 3.48 -3.66
N ILE A 48 11.13 2.57 -3.70
CA ILE A 48 11.34 1.23 -4.24
C ILE A 48 11.12 1.29 -5.77
N ASP A 49 12.07 0.75 -6.54
CA ASP A 49 11.86 0.44 -7.95
C ASP A 49 11.02 -0.84 -8.07
N TRP A 50 9.83 -0.69 -8.64
CA TRP A 50 8.85 -1.78 -8.82
C TRP A 50 8.86 -2.37 -10.23
N ASN A 51 9.76 -1.91 -11.10
CA ASN A 51 9.93 -2.51 -12.42
C ASN A 51 10.45 -3.95 -12.26
N LEU A 52 9.94 -4.86 -13.11
CA LEU A 52 10.27 -6.28 -13.13
C LEU A 52 11.10 -6.63 -14.37
#